data_AF-A0A3N8M259-F1
#
_entry.id   AF-A0A3N8M259-F1
#
_cell.length_a   1.000
_cell.length_b   1.000
_cell.length_c   1.000
_cell.angle_alpha   90.00
_cell.angle_beta   90.00
_cell.angle_gamma   90.00
#
_symmetry.space_group_name_H-M   'P 1'
#
loop_
_entity.id
_entity.type
_entity.pdbx_description
1 polymer ?
#
loop_
_entity_poly.entity_id
_entity_poly.type
_entity_poly.pdbx_seq_one_letter_code
_entity_poly.pdbx_strand_id
1 'polypeptide(L)'
;MRSIDRISWQKWSLWVAAFAVAGCTSLAPAPDTTASSNPPQSRCVGTIEPPYGLEQTSNPALLGRAVGQTDKGGLCEGNVFKVTQPLTVYRVWDSSKTWSQYGNWWSFNPPAGPTDTYRAKNEICPSWSRLDRVTQCRLKVGAEIVIGPGQSAQCGASDSNISYPPSPETQVFVPNDGAVDDKRSVTDCLAEIAWP
;
A
#
# COMPACT_ATOMS: atom_id res chain seq x y z
N MET A 1 28.68 -68.19 -22.18
CA MET A 1 29.20 -68.08 -23.56
C MET A 1 28.85 -66.70 -24.09
N ARG A 2 29.88 -65.89 -24.40
CA ARG A 2 29.86 -64.69 -25.28
C ARG A 2 28.94 -63.53 -24.85
N SER A 3 29.21 -62.26 -25.06
CA SER A 3 30.35 -61.44 -25.50
C SER A 3 29.80 -60.00 -25.36
N ILE A 4 30.45 -59.11 -24.61
CA ILE A 4 31.10 -57.88 -25.12
C ILE A 4 30.20 -57.05 -26.05
N ASP A 5 29.91 -55.80 -25.69
CA ASP A 5 30.33 -54.68 -26.55
C ASP A 5 30.57 -53.36 -25.80
N ARG A 6 31.76 -52.82 -26.09
CA ARG A 6 32.33 -51.57 -25.62
C ARG A 6 31.93 -50.47 -26.59
N ILE A 7 31.62 -49.28 -26.10
CA ILE A 7 31.73 -48.06 -26.92
C ILE A 7 32.59 -47.06 -26.16
N SER A 8 33.85 -47.03 -26.58
CA SER A 8 34.81 -45.99 -26.25
C SER A 8 34.53 -44.75 -27.08
N TRP A 9 34.42 -43.59 -26.46
CA TRP A 9 34.56 -42.32 -27.17
C TRP A 9 35.98 -41.79 -26.98
N GLN A 10 36.65 -41.65 -28.12
CA GLN A 10 38.04 -41.28 -28.28
C GLN A 10 38.30 -39.89 -27.69
N LYS A 11 39.31 -39.83 -26.82
CA LYS A 11 39.94 -38.58 -26.40
C LYS A 11 40.89 -38.15 -27.50
N TRP A 12 40.60 -37.03 -28.14
CA TRP A 12 41.54 -36.36 -29.02
C TRP A 12 42.41 -35.42 -28.19
N SER A 13 43.68 -35.80 -28.06
CA SER A 13 44.76 -34.96 -27.54
C SER A 13 45.26 -34.05 -28.65
N LEU A 14 45.28 -32.74 -28.41
CA LEU A 14 46.09 -31.77 -29.16
C LEU A 14 46.91 -30.97 -28.15
N TRP A 15 48.23 -31.11 -28.25
CA TRP A 15 49.21 -30.40 -27.43
C TRP A 15 49.66 -29.11 -28.14
N VAL A 16 49.53 -28.02 -27.38
CA VAL A 16 50.49 -26.92 -27.13
C VAL A 16 50.96 -26.03 -28.28
N ALA A 17 50.68 -24.74 -28.11
CA ALA A 17 51.66 -23.68 -28.30
C ALA A 17 51.48 -22.61 -27.22
N ALA A 18 52.53 -22.37 -26.44
CA ALA A 18 52.61 -21.34 -25.42
C ALA A 18 52.89 -19.97 -26.05
N PHE A 19 52.16 -18.94 -25.62
CA PHE A 19 52.60 -17.55 -25.71
C PHE A 19 52.40 -16.89 -24.35
N ALA A 20 53.53 -16.55 -23.72
CA ALA A 20 53.60 -15.74 -22.53
C ALA A 20 53.60 -14.27 -22.94
N VAL A 21 52.63 -13.50 -22.44
CA VAL A 21 52.81 -12.06 -22.17
C VAL A 21 52.13 -11.76 -20.84
N ALA A 22 52.96 -11.48 -19.83
CA ALA A 22 52.52 -10.92 -18.57
C ALA A 22 52.23 -9.43 -18.77
N GLY A 23 51.04 -9.00 -18.39
CA GLY A 23 50.62 -7.60 -18.38
C GLY A 23 49.44 -7.42 -17.44
N CYS A 24 49.68 -7.42 -16.14
CA CYS A 24 48.69 -6.97 -15.16
C CYS A 24 48.77 -5.44 -15.08
N THR A 25 47.93 -4.75 -15.84
CA THR A 25 47.58 -3.37 -15.54
C THR A 25 46.38 -3.39 -14.60
N SER A 26 46.60 -3.03 -13.34
CA SER A 26 45.53 -2.76 -12.38
C SER A 26 44.78 -1.50 -12.82
N LEU A 27 43.77 -1.68 -13.67
CA LEU A 27 42.75 -0.66 -13.90
C LEU A 27 41.87 -0.62 -12.66
N ALA A 28 42.04 0.43 -11.86
CA ALA A 28 41.08 0.79 -10.84
C ALA A 28 39.69 0.92 -11.51
N PRO A 29 38.63 0.31 -10.98
CA PRO A 29 37.29 0.56 -11.47
C PRO A 29 37.02 2.06 -11.31
N ALA A 30 36.53 2.69 -12.37
CA ALA A 30 35.94 4.02 -12.26
C ALA A 30 34.88 3.97 -11.15
N PRO A 31 34.71 5.02 -10.33
CA PRO A 31 33.55 5.09 -9.46
C PRO A 31 32.32 5.07 -10.36
N ASP A 32 31.64 3.92 -10.38
CA ASP A 32 30.29 3.80 -10.90
C ASP A 32 29.46 4.79 -10.09
N THR A 33 29.33 5.99 -10.64
CA THR A 33 28.24 6.88 -10.32
C THR A 33 27.02 6.24 -10.96
N THR A 34 26.58 5.13 -10.35
CA THR A 34 25.20 4.71 -10.44
C THR A 34 24.42 5.84 -9.79
N ALA A 35 24.12 6.86 -10.60
CA ALA A 35 22.95 7.66 -10.40
C ALA A 35 21.81 6.64 -10.37
N SER A 36 21.47 6.23 -9.15
CA SER A 36 20.23 5.54 -8.88
C SER A 36 19.17 6.49 -9.35
N SER A 37 18.71 6.30 -10.59
CA SER A 37 17.51 6.93 -11.11
C SER A 37 16.34 6.25 -10.42
N ASN A 38 16.26 6.43 -9.10
CA ASN A 38 14.97 6.44 -8.46
C ASN A 38 14.21 7.56 -9.17
N PRO A 39 13.08 7.26 -9.84
CA PRO A 39 12.20 8.32 -10.31
C PRO A 39 11.95 9.27 -9.12
N PRO A 40 11.83 10.59 -9.35
CA PRO A 40 11.58 11.52 -8.26
C PRO A 40 10.38 10.97 -7.47
N GLN A 41 10.63 10.53 -6.24
CA GLN A 41 9.57 10.08 -5.36
C GLN A 41 8.59 11.25 -5.35
N SER A 42 7.37 11.02 -5.84
CA SER A 42 6.29 11.98 -5.73
C SER A 42 6.23 12.34 -4.25
N ARG A 43 6.68 13.55 -3.91
CA ARG A 43 6.67 14.00 -2.52
C ARG A 43 5.22 13.95 -2.08
N CYS A 44 4.94 13.21 -1.02
CA CYS A 44 3.61 13.18 -0.45
C CYS A 44 3.17 14.60 -0.15
N VAL A 45 1.90 14.88 -0.46
CA VAL A 45 1.30 16.19 -0.24
C VAL A 45 0.52 16.10 1.06
N GLY A 46 0.71 17.05 1.98
CA GLY A 46 0.09 17.03 3.30
C GLY A 46 1.08 16.70 4.43
N THR A 47 0.57 16.68 5.65
CA THR A 47 1.32 16.37 6.88
C THR A 47 0.54 15.37 7.72
N ILE A 48 1.26 14.56 8.51
CA ILE A 48 0.63 13.62 9.43
C ILE A 48 0.48 14.29 10.79
N GLU A 49 -0.73 14.76 11.08
CA GLU A 49 -1.10 15.36 12.37
C GLU A 49 -2.11 14.45 13.07
N PRO A 50 -1.65 13.51 13.92
CA PRO A 50 -2.55 12.59 14.61
C PRO A 50 -3.38 13.36 15.66
N PRO A 51 -4.69 13.08 15.79
CA PRO A 51 -5.47 13.60 16.92
C PRO A 51 -4.93 13.08 18.25
N TYR A 52 -5.28 13.78 19.34
CA TYR A 52 -5.04 13.29 20.70
C TYR A 52 -5.68 11.90 20.91
N GLY A 53 -5.11 11.08 21.80
CA GLY A 53 -5.57 9.70 22.02
C GLY A 53 -4.86 8.65 21.15
N LEU A 54 -3.73 9.03 20.55
CA LEU A 54 -2.85 8.17 19.78
C LEU A 54 -1.41 8.29 20.30
N GLU A 55 -0.70 7.17 20.31
CA GLU A 55 0.73 7.10 20.61
C GLU A 55 1.43 6.50 19.39
N GLN A 56 2.44 7.19 18.86
CA GLN A 56 3.18 6.68 17.71
C GLN A 56 3.99 5.43 18.11
N THR A 57 3.95 4.41 17.26
CA THR A 57 4.66 3.13 17.43
C THR A 57 5.29 2.70 16.10
N SER A 58 5.95 1.55 16.08
CA SER A 58 6.53 0.96 14.86
C SER A 58 5.95 -0.43 14.61
N ASN A 59 5.33 -0.60 13.45
CA ASN A 59 4.91 -1.90 12.93
C ASN A 59 5.08 -1.92 11.41
N PRO A 60 6.25 -2.35 10.89
CA PRO A 60 6.54 -2.32 9.45
C PRO A 60 5.57 -3.16 8.61
N ALA A 61 5.09 -4.28 9.15
CA ALA A 61 4.14 -5.15 8.45
C ALA A 61 2.77 -4.47 8.28
N LEU A 62 2.30 -3.77 9.32
CA LEU A 62 1.07 -2.97 9.24
C LEU A 62 1.24 -1.78 8.29
N LEU A 63 2.35 -1.06 8.38
CA LEU A 63 2.66 0.08 7.51
C LEU A 63 2.67 -0.33 6.03
N GLY A 64 3.33 -1.44 5.70
CA GLY A 64 3.41 -1.95 4.33
C GLY A 64 2.06 -2.40 3.73
N ARG A 65 1.02 -2.58 4.54
CA ARG A 65 -0.35 -2.84 4.06
C ARG A 65 -1.12 -1.56 3.73
N ALA A 66 -0.73 -0.43 4.33
CA ALA A 66 -1.43 0.85 4.20
C ALA A 66 -0.79 1.74 3.13
N VAL A 67 0.54 1.73 3.01
CA VAL A 67 1.24 2.52 2.00
C VAL A 67 1.05 1.91 0.62
N GLY A 68 0.46 2.69 -0.28
CA GLY A 68 0.16 2.30 -1.64
C GLY A 68 1.26 2.69 -2.63
N GLN A 69 1.34 1.93 -3.72
CA GLN A 69 2.14 2.33 -4.87
C GLN A 69 1.45 3.49 -5.60
N THR A 70 2.24 4.30 -6.30
CA THR A 70 1.73 5.33 -7.21
C THR A 70 0.65 4.75 -8.12
N ASP A 71 -0.45 5.49 -8.23
CA ASP A 71 -1.62 5.19 -9.06
C ASP A 71 -2.48 4.00 -8.60
N LYS A 72 -2.24 3.47 -7.40
CA LYS A 72 -3.00 2.34 -6.83
C LYS A 72 -3.86 2.72 -5.62
N GLY A 73 -3.92 4.00 -5.27
CA GLY A 73 -4.57 4.47 -4.04
C GLY A 73 -3.83 4.00 -2.79
N GLY A 74 -4.44 4.16 -1.62
CA GLY A 74 -3.82 3.91 -0.32
C GLY A 74 -3.14 5.15 0.24
N LEU A 75 -2.23 4.98 1.20
CA LEU A 75 -1.46 6.10 1.76
C LEU A 75 -0.20 6.38 0.92
N CYS A 76 0.16 7.64 0.73
CA CYS A 76 1.44 7.99 0.10
C CYS A 76 2.63 7.69 1.02
N GLU A 77 2.47 8.03 2.29
CA GLU A 77 3.34 7.68 3.41
C GLU A 77 2.48 7.51 4.66
N GLY A 78 3.04 6.97 5.74
CA GLY A 78 2.25 6.81 6.95
C GLY A 78 3.07 6.56 8.20
N ASN A 79 2.47 6.89 9.34
CA ASN A 79 2.97 6.55 10.66
C ASN A 79 2.02 5.58 11.34
N VAL A 80 2.58 4.61 12.07
CA VAL A 80 1.79 3.66 12.86
C VAL A 80 1.49 4.27 14.21
N PHE A 81 0.24 4.13 14.67
CA PHE A 81 -0.19 4.60 15.97
C PHE A 81 -0.92 3.49 16.73
N LYS A 82 -0.67 3.43 18.03
CA LYS A 82 -1.48 2.68 18.97
C LYS A 82 -2.55 3.59 19.55
N VAL A 83 -3.79 3.10 19.58
CA VAL A 83 -4.94 3.82 20.10
C VAL A 83 -4.89 3.80 21.63
N THR A 84 -4.82 4.97 22.26
CA THR A 84 -4.81 5.12 23.72
C THR A 84 -6.14 5.63 24.28
N GLN A 85 -7.01 6.18 23.41
CA GLN A 85 -8.38 6.58 23.74
C GLN A 85 -9.35 6.21 22.60
N PRO A 86 -10.65 5.96 22.89
CA PRO A 86 -11.62 5.59 21.87
C PRO A 86 -11.99 6.77 20.96
N LEU A 87 -11.34 6.85 19.80
CA LEU A 87 -11.56 7.90 18.80
C LEU A 87 -12.68 7.56 17.83
N THR A 88 -13.47 8.57 17.46
CA THR A 88 -14.52 8.40 16.45
C THR A 88 -13.90 8.32 15.06
N VAL A 89 -14.36 7.35 14.28
CA VAL A 89 -13.98 7.17 12.88
C VAL A 89 -15.22 6.93 12.03
N TYR A 90 -15.17 7.39 10.79
CA TYR A 90 -16.24 7.28 9.81
C TYR A 90 -15.75 6.49 8.62
N ARG A 91 -16.60 5.60 8.11
CA ARG A 91 -16.35 4.86 6.89
C ARG A 91 -17.48 5.07 5.93
N VAL A 92 -17.09 5.44 4.72
CA VAL A 92 -17.98 5.52 3.58
C VAL A 92 -17.88 4.22 2.81
N TRP A 93 -19.02 3.63 2.48
CA TRP A 93 -19.06 2.30 1.86
C TRP A 93 -20.22 2.15 0.90
N ASP A 94 -20.24 1.00 0.21
CA ASP A 94 -21.18 0.66 -0.84
C ASP A 94 -22.23 -0.31 -0.31
N SER A 95 -23.49 0.13 -0.23
CA SER A 95 -24.62 -0.68 0.23
C SER A 95 -24.81 -1.98 -0.54
N SER A 96 -24.36 -2.05 -1.81
CA SER A 96 -24.40 -3.29 -2.61
C SER A 96 -23.28 -4.27 -2.26
N LYS A 97 -22.28 -3.84 -1.47
CA LYS A 97 -21.15 -4.64 -0.98
C LYS A 97 -21.15 -4.62 0.55
N THR A 98 -22.17 -5.22 1.18
CA THR A 98 -22.37 -5.19 2.65
C THR A 98 -21.17 -5.69 3.46
N TRP A 99 -20.43 -6.67 2.94
CA TRP A 99 -19.17 -7.15 3.53
C TRP A 99 -18.10 -6.05 3.67
N SER A 100 -18.22 -4.95 2.92
CA SER A 100 -17.30 -3.82 2.97
C SER A 100 -17.63 -2.81 4.07
N GLN A 101 -18.74 -2.94 4.81
CA GLN A 101 -19.18 -1.98 5.83
C GLN A 101 -18.10 -1.64 6.86
N TYR A 102 -17.25 -2.61 7.22
CA TYR A 102 -16.18 -2.46 8.22
C TYR A 102 -14.78 -2.67 7.64
N GLY A 103 -14.58 -2.42 6.34
CA GLY A 103 -13.28 -2.52 5.68
C GLY A 103 -12.21 -1.56 6.24
N ASN A 104 -11.09 -1.43 5.52
CA ASN A 104 -9.87 -0.87 6.12
C ASN A 104 -9.79 0.66 6.14
N TRP A 105 -10.52 1.34 5.27
CA TRP A 105 -10.34 2.78 5.03
C TRP A 105 -11.41 3.59 5.76
N TRP A 106 -10.94 4.52 6.60
CA TRP A 106 -11.73 5.37 7.49
C TRP A 106 -11.21 6.82 7.49
N SER A 107 -12.00 7.74 8.03
CA SER A 107 -11.64 9.13 8.30
C SER A 107 -11.95 9.50 9.75
N PHE A 108 -11.24 10.49 10.31
CA PHE A 108 -11.61 11.07 11.62
C PHE A 108 -12.73 12.10 11.52
N ASN A 109 -12.86 12.74 10.35
CA ASN A 109 -13.89 13.74 10.10
C ASN A 109 -15.13 13.09 9.46
N PRO A 110 -16.34 13.53 9.84
CA PRO A 110 -17.55 13.06 9.19
C PRO A 110 -17.50 13.41 7.69
N PRO A 111 -17.86 12.47 6.80
CA PRO A 111 -17.93 12.76 5.38
C PRO A 111 -19.05 13.77 5.09
N ALA A 112 -18.83 14.64 4.11
CA ALA A 112 -19.81 15.65 3.71
C ALA A 112 -19.61 16.08 2.25
N GLY A 113 -20.67 16.66 1.68
CA GLY A 113 -20.64 17.29 0.37
C GLY A 113 -20.89 16.32 -0.80
N PRO A 114 -20.74 16.79 -2.05
CA PRO A 114 -20.97 15.98 -3.23
C PRO A 114 -20.06 14.75 -3.27
N THR A 115 -20.62 13.59 -3.62
CA THR A 115 -19.88 12.31 -3.65
C THR A 115 -18.62 12.39 -4.53
N ASP A 116 -18.69 13.03 -5.69
CA ASP A 116 -17.53 13.14 -6.60
C ASP A 116 -16.41 14.02 -6.03
N THR A 117 -16.75 15.07 -5.28
CA THR A 117 -15.77 15.89 -4.57
C THR A 117 -15.09 15.07 -3.47
N TYR A 118 -15.86 14.26 -2.73
CA TYR A 118 -15.31 13.36 -1.73
C TYR A 118 -14.40 12.29 -2.35
N ARG A 119 -14.77 11.74 -3.50
CA ARG A 119 -13.92 10.78 -4.26
C ARG A 119 -12.59 11.40 -4.65
N ALA A 120 -12.59 12.59 -5.23
CA ALA A 120 -11.37 13.25 -5.66
C ALA A 120 -10.44 13.55 -4.47
N LYS A 121 -11.02 13.92 -3.32
CA LYS A 121 -10.29 14.17 -2.07
C LYS A 121 -9.68 12.92 -1.42
N ASN A 122 -10.29 11.76 -1.62
CA ASN A 122 -9.87 10.50 -0.99
C ASN A 122 -9.42 9.43 -2.02
N GLU A 123 -9.18 9.87 -3.26
CA GLU A 123 -8.68 9.06 -4.37
C GLU A 123 -9.48 7.76 -4.59
N ILE A 124 -10.81 7.86 -4.50
CA ILE A 124 -11.71 6.70 -4.57
C ILE A 124 -12.31 6.57 -5.97
N CYS A 125 -11.80 5.62 -6.75
CA CYS A 125 -12.36 5.30 -8.06
C CYS A 125 -13.85 4.92 -7.99
N PRO A 126 -14.69 5.41 -8.92
CA PRO A 126 -16.12 5.07 -8.97
C PRO A 126 -16.42 3.57 -8.90
N SER A 127 -15.65 2.73 -9.59
CA SER A 127 -15.80 1.27 -9.59
C SER A 127 -15.51 0.60 -8.23
N TRP A 128 -14.72 1.23 -7.36
CA TRP A 128 -14.32 0.63 -6.08
C TRP A 128 -15.47 0.63 -5.08
N SER A 129 -16.26 1.70 -5.02
CA SER A 129 -17.39 1.83 -4.09
C SER A 129 -18.36 2.87 -4.59
N ARG A 130 -19.68 2.64 -4.45
CA ARG A 130 -20.74 3.63 -4.70
C ARG A 130 -20.78 4.81 -3.73
N LEU A 131 -20.23 4.64 -2.51
CA LEU A 131 -20.21 5.66 -1.46
C LEU A 131 -21.59 6.17 -1.03
N ASP A 132 -22.57 5.27 -0.89
CA ASP A 132 -23.96 5.62 -0.58
C ASP A 132 -24.34 5.39 0.90
N ARG A 133 -23.42 4.86 1.71
CA ARG A 133 -23.60 4.64 3.15
C ARG A 133 -22.43 5.13 3.98
N VAL A 134 -22.74 5.52 5.21
CA VAL A 134 -21.75 5.91 6.21
C VAL A 134 -21.96 5.10 7.49
N THR A 135 -20.88 4.52 7.99
CA THR A 135 -20.80 3.87 9.31
C THR A 135 -19.92 4.72 10.21
N GLN A 136 -20.40 5.00 11.43
CA GLN A 136 -19.62 5.65 12.48
C GLN A 136 -19.31 4.62 13.57
N CYS A 137 -18.05 4.54 13.99
CA CYS A 137 -17.61 3.68 15.09
C CYS A 137 -16.58 4.40 15.99
N ARG A 138 -16.18 3.73 17.06
CA ARG A 138 -15.01 4.07 17.88
C ARG A 138 -13.86 3.10 17.61
N LEU A 139 -12.62 3.60 17.53
CA LEU A 139 -11.43 2.75 17.53
C LEU A 139 -11.29 2.07 18.90
N LYS A 140 -10.97 0.77 18.90
CA LYS A 140 -10.68 0.03 20.14
C LYS A 140 -9.36 0.50 20.74
N VAL A 141 -9.34 0.77 22.04
CA VAL A 141 -8.08 1.04 22.76
C VAL A 141 -7.15 -0.17 22.64
N GLY A 142 -5.89 0.09 22.35
CA GLY A 142 -4.87 -0.91 22.09
C GLY A 142 -4.75 -1.37 20.64
N ALA A 143 -5.70 -1.02 19.76
CA ALA A 143 -5.57 -1.29 18.34
C ALA A 143 -4.41 -0.48 17.72
N GLU A 144 -3.77 -1.05 16.71
CA GLU A 144 -2.80 -0.34 15.88
C GLU A 144 -3.44 0.07 14.55
N ILE A 145 -3.18 1.31 14.13
CA ILE A 145 -3.68 1.91 12.89
C ILE A 145 -2.53 2.59 12.15
N VAL A 146 -2.74 2.93 10.88
CA VAL A 146 -1.82 3.79 10.12
C VAL A 146 -2.55 5.06 9.69
N ILE A 147 -1.90 6.20 9.84
CA ILE A 147 -2.43 7.50 9.41
C ILE A 147 -1.46 8.11 8.42
N GLY A 148 -1.99 8.69 7.35
CA GLY A 148 -1.18 9.32 6.30
C GLY A 148 -2.00 10.12 5.29
N PRO A 149 -1.34 10.94 4.45
CA PRO A 149 -1.95 11.53 3.27
C PRO A 149 -2.24 10.48 2.19
N GLY A 150 -3.20 10.78 1.31
CA GLY A 150 -3.61 9.90 0.21
C GLY A 150 -2.55 9.76 -0.89
N GLN A 151 -2.51 8.58 -1.50
CA GLN A 151 -1.75 8.29 -2.72
C GLN A 151 -2.62 8.47 -3.95
N SER A 152 -1.99 8.81 -5.09
CA SER A 152 -2.66 8.87 -6.39
C SER A 152 -3.37 7.56 -6.75
N ALA A 153 -4.43 7.68 -7.55
CA ALA A 153 -5.16 6.55 -8.08
C ALA A 153 -5.44 6.74 -9.57
N GLN A 154 -5.05 5.74 -10.37
CA GLN A 154 -5.47 5.64 -11.77
C GLN A 154 -6.66 4.69 -11.87
N CYS A 155 -7.83 5.23 -12.19
CA CYS A 155 -9.03 4.45 -12.34
C CYS A 155 -9.08 3.76 -13.70
N GLY A 156 -9.86 2.68 -13.76
CA GLY A 156 -9.97 1.84 -14.96
C GLY A 156 -10.89 2.41 -16.04
N ALA A 157 -11.01 1.69 -17.15
CA ALA A 157 -11.85 2.09 -18.29
C ALA A 157 -13.34 2.24 -17.93
N SER A 158 -13.86 1.46 -16.97
CA SER A 158 -15.23 1.62 -16.46
C SER A 158 -15.48 2.97 -15.80
N ASP A 159 -14.41 3.63 -15.36
CA ASP A 159 -14.41 4.92 -14.70
C ASP A 159 -13.85 6.00 -15.64
N SER A 160 -13.98 5.81 -16.95
CA SER A 160 -13.49 6.72 -17.99
C SER A 160 -11.98 7.03 -17.89
N ASN A 161 -11.20 6.14 -17.28
CA ASN A 161 -9.77 6.33 -17.02
C ASN A 161 -9.43 7.61 -16.23
N ILE A 162 -10.34 8.07 -15.37
CA ILE A 162 -10.10 9.22 -14.49
C ILE A 162 -8.86 8.93 -13.62
N SER A 163 -8.07 9.96 -13.35
CA SER A 163 -6.90 9.91 -12.49
C SER A 163 -7.06 10.92 -11.35
N TYR A 164 -6.75 10.49 -10.13
CA TYR A 164 -6.69 11.35 -8.95
C TYR A 164 -5.23 11.54 -8.54
N PRO A 165 -4.76 12.79 -8.33
CA PRO A 165 -3.41 13.05 -7.83
C PRO A 165 -3.31 12.67 -6.34
N PRO A 166 -2.09 12.62 -5.76
CA PRO A 166 -1.94 12.47 -4.31
C PRO A 166 -2.65 13.60 -3.55
N SER A 167 -3.32 13.25 -2.45
CA SER A 167 -4.15 14.15 -1.66
C SER A 167 -3.54 14.49 -0.30
N PRO A 168 -3.65 15.75 0.16
CA PRO A 168 -3.32 16.13 1.53
C PRO A 168 -4.31 15.62 2.58
N GLU A 169 -5.42 15.02 2.17
CA GLU A 169 -6.43 14.54 3.10
C GLU A 169 -5.89 13.40 3.95
N THR A 170 -6.07 13.54 5.27
CA THR A 170 -5.64 12.50 6.21
C THR A 170 -6.59 11.31 6.14
N GLN A 171 -6.05 10.16 5.74
CA GLN A 171 -6.77 8.90 5.69
C GLN A 171 -6.31 7.97 6.83
N VAL A 172 -7.22 7.13 7.31
CA VAL A 172 -6.97 6.21 8.42
C VAL A 172 -7.11 4.78 7.92
N PHE A 173 -6.01 4.04 7.94
CA PHE A 173 -6.00 2.60 7.71
C PHE A 173 -6.19 1.87 9.04
N VAL A 174 -7.30 1.15 9.15
CA VAL A 174 -7.64 0.28 10.26
C VAL A 174 -7.53 -1.17 9.76
N PRO A 175 -6.70 -2.04 10.36
CA PRO A 175 -6.46 -3.40 9.87
C PRO A 175 -7.62 -4.37 10.18
N ASN A 176 -8.86 -3.98 9.88
CA ASN A 176 -10.03 -4.81 10.09
C ASN A 176 -10.05 -6.02 9.14
N ASP A 177 -10.58 -7.13 9.64
CA ASP A 177 -11.23 -8.11 8.78
C ASP A 177 -12.73 -7.84 8.83
N GLY A 178 -13.24 -7.10 7.84
CA GLY A 178 -14.61 -6.55 7.88
C GLY A 178 -15.71 -7.62 7.99
N ALA A 179 -15.41 -8.86 7.59
CA ALA A 179 -16.33 -9.99 7.60
C ALA A 179 -16.43 -10.71 8.96
N VAL A 180 -15.52 -10.43 9.90
CA VAL A 180 -15.39 -11.19 11.15
C VAL A 180 -15.38 -10.22 12.35
N ASP A 181 -16.46 -10.25 13.15
CA ASP A 181 -16.71 -9.28 14.23
C ASP A 181 -15.57 -9.19 15.26
N ASP A 182 -15.03 -10.34 15.68
CA ASP A 182 -13.93 -10.47 16.64
C ASP A 182 -12.58 -9.97 16.10
N LYS A 183 -12.46 -9.78 14.78
CA LYS A 183 -11.28 -9.22 14.11
C LYS A 183 -11.43 -7.75 13.72
N ARG A 184 -12.48 -7.07 14.22
CA ARG A 184 -12.64 -5.62 14.05
C ARG A 184 -11.83 -4.88 15.11
N SER A 185 -11.07 -3.87 14.68
CA SER A 185 -10.39 -2.88 15.52
C SER A 185 -11.28 -1.68 15.84
N VAL A 186 -12.57 -1.77 15.53
CA VAL A 186 -13.62 -0.79 15.86
C VAL A 186 -14.68 -1.40 16.77
N THR A 187 -15.34 -0.56 17.55
CA THR A 187 -16.42 -0.88 18.50
C THR A 187 -17.45 0.25 18.52
N ASP A 188 -18.53 0.08 19.27
CA ASP A 188 -19.52 1.13 19.58
C ASP A 188 -20.06 1.80 18.30
N CYS A 189 -20.32 0.98 17.28
CA CYS A 189 -20.79 1.44 15.99
C CYS A 189 -22.26 1.86 16.09
N LEU A 190 -22.57 3.02 15.52
CA LEU A 190 -23.94 3.47 15.35
C LEU A 190 -24.58 2.80 14.14
N ALA A 191 -25.90 2.84 14.07
CA ALA A 191 -26.63 2.43 12.87
C ALA A 191 -26.12 3.22 11.65
N GLU A 192 -25.93 2.54 10.51
CA GLU A 192 -25.51 3.22 9.31
C GLU A 192 -26.55 4.26 8.84
N ILE A 193 -26.04 5.31 8.21
CA ILE A 193 -26.87 6.35 7.60
C ILE A 193 -26.62 6.38 6.10
N ALA A 194 -27.55 6.98 5.35
CA ALA A 194 -27.30 7.33 3.95
C ALA A 194 -26.17 8.38 3.86
N TRP A 195 -25.47 8.39 2.74
CA TRP A 195 -24.57 9.50 2.41
C TRP A 195 -25.30 10.85 2.54
N PRO A 196 -24.74 11.83 3.28
CA PRO A 196 -25.38 13.11 3.56
C PRO A 196 -25.38 14.08 2.36
#